data_AF-A0A8S2Q4S5-F1
#
_entry.id   AF-A0A8S2Q4S5-F1
#
_cell.length_a   1.000
_cell.length_b   1.000
_cell.length_c   1.000
_cell.angle_alpha   90.00
_cell.angle_beta   90.00
_cell.angle_gamma   90.00
#
_symmetry.space_group_name_H-M   'P 1'
#
loop_
_entity.id
_entity.type
_entity.pdbx_description
1 polymer ?
#
loop_
_entity_poly.entity_id
_entity_poly.type
_entity_poly.pdbx_seq_one_letter_code
_entity_poly.pdbx_strand_id
1 'polypeptide(L)'
;YACFRTRQWRRKVQYWRRIFLDYYRTLDDTMKAYKVLVKNRGLINQLIIAHALSCVDRFYPDVFAVNGFETLYRQYQGELNKECRIAYRTVLDYILKGDYANADIAPSDINDNPLNPRDKAQIQHDLQNSLNKLMNNTKSIANWLDGKIEREDNRSQIKEITDNIDKIRIARNKHSIMDLLDADTQSNLRNFGKKINEILSGIILKGLRCIETFMGAGSFSEAEQGMENLSRVQRELAAYCTSQDVTDKSRELRDRVNKMVSDILQKNDFADVSKYYINPPNDILVKVEKVASHDSAKFTQIYNSMLAKVRQSFSLAINEVHSAPFHERYAKMRSLNNALCFLPEDLKNQFKLQIDEISKSTTDKEKTRQQDLEVLFTSLDVDEHAITKLEVLAEQYTKQNMNELFETLRNTKFKAVAHISNECAKFFR
;
A
#
# COMPACT_ATOMS: atom_id res chain seq x y z
N TYR A 1 -3.79 107.02 12.91
CA TYR A 1 -3.68 105.74 13.65
C TYR A 1 -4.22 104.51 12.89
N ALA A 2 -5.41 104.55 12.27
CA ALA A 2 -5.96 103.40 11.51
C ALA A 2 -5.09 102.94 10.31
N CYS A 3 -4.48 103.87 9.58
CA CYS A 3 -3.63 103.57 8.40
C CYS A 3 -2.24 102.96 8.76
N PHE A 4 -1.75 103.21 9.98
CA PHE A 4 -0.48 102.65 10.46
C PHE A 4 -0.65 101.20 10.94
N ARG A 5 -1.78 100.92 11.62
CA ARG A 5 -2.18 99.55 11.97
C ARG A 5 -2.37 98.68 10.72
N THR A 6 -3.04 99.18 9.68
CA THR A 6 -3.22 98.40 8.43
C THR A 6 -1.92 98.13 7.69
N ARG A 7 -0.93 99.04 7.68
CA ARG A 7 0.41 98.80 7.11
C ARG A 7 1.22 97.78 7.90
N GLN A 8 1.21 97.85 9.23
CA GLN A 8 1.89 96.86 10.09
C GLN A 8 1.26 95.46 9.97
N TRP A 9 -0.07 95.39 9.92
CA TRP A 9 -0.80 94.14 9.69
C TRP A 9 -0.46 93.53 8.32
N ARG A 10 -0.44 94.32 7.24
CA ARG A 10 -0.03 93.83 5.90
C ARG A 10 1.39 93.27 5.90
N ARG A 11 2.34 93.92 6.58
CA ARG A 11 3.73 93.42 6.70
C ARG A 11 3.81 92.10 7.45
N LYS A 12 3.09 91.95 8.57
CA LYS A 12 3.03 90.69 9.32
C LYS A 12 2.40 89.56 8.51
N VAL A 13 1.30 89.85 7.79
CA VAL A 13 0.66 88.89 6.88
C VAL A 13 1.61 88.47 5.75
N GLN A 14 2.31 89.41 5.12
CA GLN A 14 3.30 89.07 4.08
C GLN A 14 4.51 88.29 4.61
N TYR A 15 4.97 88.58 5.83
CA TYR A 15 6.02 87.80 6.48
C TYR A 15 5.60 86.34 6.65
N TRP A 16 4.44 86.09 7.27
CA TRP A 16 3.92 84.73 7.45
C TRP A 16 3.63 84.03 6.12
N ARG A 17 3.14 84.74 5.10
CA ARG A 17 2.98 84.20 3.75
C ARG A 17 4.28 83.64 3.20
N ARG A 18 5.38 84.39 3.31
CA ARG A 18 6.69 83.96 2.83
C ARG A 18 7.16 82.72 3.59
N ILE A 19 7.00 82.70 4.91
CA ILE A 19 7.35 81.54 5.74
C ILE A 19 6.58 80.28 5.30
N PHE A 20 5.26 80.36 5.10
CA PHE A 20 4.47 79.20 4.66
C PHE A 20 4.83 78.75 3.24
N LEU A 21 5.13 79.68 2.32
CA LEU A 21 5.59 79.34 0.98
C LEU A 21 6.96 78.65 0.97
N ASP A 22 7.91 79.16 1.75
CA ASP A 22 9.23 78.56 1.87
C ASP A 22 9.14 77.18 2.54
N TYR A 23 8.22 77.02 3.50
CA TYR A 23 7.94 75.73 4.13
C TYR A 23 7.27 74.75 3.15
N TYR A 24 6.29 75.19 2.36
CA TYR A 24 5.66 74.37 1.32
C TYR A 24 6.69 73.79 0.36
N ARG A 25 7.60 74.64 -0.15
CA ARG A 25 8.67 74.20 -1.07
C ARG A 25 9.59 73.17 -0.42
N THR A 26 10.01 73.45 0.81
CA THR A 26 10.86 72.53 1.59
C THR A 26 10.17 71.19 1.82
N LEU A 27 8.87 71.21 2.13
CA LEU A 27 8.06 70.02 2.36
C LEU A 27 7.92 69.20 1.06
N ASP A 28 7.57 69.84 -0.06
CA ASP A 28 7.47 69.18 -1.36
C ASP A 28 8.82 68.56 -1.78
N ASP A 29 9.93 69.31 -1.67
CA ASP A 29 11.28 68.79 -1.98
C ASP A 29 11.66 67.60 -1.09
N THR A 30 11.32 67.65 0.21
CA THR A 30 11.56 66.56 1.15
C THR A 30 10.72 65.33 0.81
N MET A 31 9.45 65.52 0.47
CA MET A 31 8.54 64.43 0.07
C MET A 31 9.00 63.80 -1.25
N LYS A 32 9.43 64.59 -2.24
CA LYS A 32 10.06 64.11 -3.48
C LYS A 32 11.30 63.28 -3.19
N ALA A 33 12.20 63.79 -2.36
CA ALA A 33 13.43 63.09 -1.99
C ALA A 33 13.15 61.77 -1.27
N TYR A 34 12.22 61.75 -0.32
CA TYR A 34 11.82 60.53 0.38
C TYR A 34 11.17 59.51 -0.54
N LYS A 35 10.39 59.94 -1.53
CA LYS A 35 9.86 59.05 -2.55
C LYS A 35 10.96 58.43 -3.39
N VAL A 36 11.90 59.23 -3.91
CA VAL A 36 13.03 58.74 -4.73
C VAL A 36 13.91 57.75 -3.95
N LEU A 37 14.08 57.98 -2.65
CA LEU A 37 14.88 57.13 -1.76
C LEU A 37 14.08 55.97 -1.14
N VAL A 38 12.81 55.78 -1.51
CA VAL A 38 11.92 54.72 -0.97
C VAL A 38 11.84 54.76 0.57
N LYS A 39 11.78 55.96 1.14
CA LYS A 39 11.67 56.20 2.59
C LYS A 39 10.22 56.41 3.01
N ASN A 40 9.41 55.36 2.93
CA ASN A 40 7.95 55.40 3.14
C ASN A 40 7.54 55.96 4.50
N ARG A 41 8.19 55.54 5.59
CA ARG A 41 7.93 56.09 6.94
C ARG A 41 8.20 57.59 7.03
N GLY A 42 9.28 58.05 6.38
CA GLY A 42 9.59 59.48 6.28
C GLY A 42 8.51 60.23 5.51
N LEU A 43 8.06 59.66 4.39
CA LEU A 43 7.03 60.22 3.52
C LEU A 43 5.68 60.35 4.25
N ILE A 44 5.27 59.34 5.03
CA ILE A 44 4.04 59.39 5.85
C ILE A 44 4.10 60.50 6.88
N ASN A 45 5.23 60.67 7.57
CA ASN A 45 5.37 61.75 8.55
C ASN A 45 5.21 63.12 7.89
N GLN A 46 5.78 63.32 6.70
CA GLN A 46 5.59 64.56 5.93
C GLN A 46 4.15 64.72 5.42
N LEU A 47 3.48 63.61 5.07
CA LEU A 47 2.08 63.61 4.67
C LEU A 47 1.15 64.09 5.79
N ILE A 48 1.41 63.68 7.04
CA ILE A 48 0.67 64.17 8.22
C ILE A 48 0.83 65.68 8.37
N ILE A 49 2.04 66.19 8.17
CA ILE A 49 2.34 67.63 8.22
C ILE A 49 1.60 68.37 7.11
N ALA A 50 1.65 67.86 5.86
CA ALA A 50 0.92 68.43 4.73
C ALA A 50 -0.59 68.48 5.01
N HIS A 51 -1.15 67.41 5.59
CA HIS A 51 -2.56 67.36 5.96
C HIS A 51 -2.92 68.39 7.04
N ALA A 52 -2.10 68.53 8.08
CA ALA A 52 -2.32 69.51 9.14
C ALA A 52 -2.29 70.96 8.59
N LEU A 53 -1.42 71.21 7.61
CA LEU A 53 -1.26 72.53 6.99
C LEU A 53 -2.26 72.80 5.85
N SER A 54 -3.06 71.82 5.42
CA SER A 54 -4.12 72.02 4.41
C SER A 54 -5.09 73.16 4.75
N CYS A 55 -5.31 73.42 6.04
CA CYS A 55 -6.17 74.53 6.49
C CYS A 55 -5.61 75.91 6.12
N VAL A 56 -4.29 76.03 5.94
CA VAL A 56 -3.60 77.27 5.56
C VAL A 56 -3.98 77.70 4.14
N ASP A 57 -4.28 76.75 3.26
CA ASP A 57 -4.66 77.01 1.86
C ASP A 57 -5.88 77.94 1.78
N ARG A 58 -6.85 77.80 2.71
CA ARG A 58 -8.07 78.62 2.77
C ARG A 58 -7.80 80.08 3.11
N PHE A 59 -6.70 80.38 3.80
CA PHE A 59 -6.34 81.76 4.14
C PHE A 59 -5.66 82.49 2.97
N TYR A 60 -5.18 81.77 1.97
CA TYR A 60 -4.48 82.32 0.80
C TYR A 60 -4.88 81.60 -0.51
N PRO A 61 -6.16 81.67 -0.90
CA PRO A 61 -6.67 80.94 -2.06
C PRO A 61 -5.95 81.31 -3.35
N ASP A 62 -5.62 82.58 -3.59
CA ASP A 62 -4.97 83.01 -4.84
C ASP A 62 -3.53 82.47 -5.00
N VAL A 63 -2.85 82.17 -3.89
CA VAL A 63 -1.45 81.72 -3.89
C VAL A 63 -1.36 80.19 -3.92
N PHE A 64 -2.27 79.51 -3.23
CA PHE A 64 -2.31 78.06 -3.11
C PHE A 64 -3.39 77.41 -3.99
N ALA A 65 -4.04 78.16 -4.90
CA ALA A 65 -5.15 77.70 -5.73
C ALA A 65 -4.87 76.40 -6.50
N VAL A 66 -3.64 76.23 -6.99
CA VAL A 66 -3.25 75.08 -7.81
C VAL A 66 -2.27 74.17 -7.06
N ASN A 67 -1.38 74.76 -6.25
CA ASN A 67 -0.27 74.06 -5.58
C ASN A 67 -0.30 74.33 -4.05
N GLY A 68 -1.41 74.00 -3.40
CA GLY A 68 -1.59 74.10 -1.95
C GLY A 68 -1.17 72.85 -1.19
N PHE A 69 -1.09 72.94 0.14
CA PHE A 69 -0.78 71.82 1.03
C PHE A 69 -1.80 70.68 0.89
N GLU A 70 -3.07 70.99 0.62
CA GLU A 70 -4.12 70.00 0.34
C GLU A 70 -3.87 69.24 -0.96
N THR A 71 -3.43 69.94 -2.03
CA THR A 71 -3.07 69.30 -3.31
C THR A 71 -1.86 68.38 -3.12
N LEU A 72 -0.84 68.86 -2.41
CA LEU A 72 0.36 68.09 -2.07
C LEU A 72 0.01 66.84 -1.27
N TYR A 73 -0.83 66.98 -0.24
CA TYR A 73 -1.35 65.87 0.55
C TYR A 73 -2.06 64.84 -0.33
N ARG A 74 -3.03 65.25 -1.16
CA ARG A 74 -3.81 64.34 -2.01
C ARG A 74 -2.94 63.60 -3.02
N GLN A 75 -1.94 64.26 -3.60
CA GLN A 75 -1.02 63.65 -4.56
C GLN A 75 -0.27 62.48 -3.91
N TYR A 76 0.47 62.73 -2.84
CA TYR A 76 1.28 61.70 -2.20
C TYR A 76 0.44 60.65 -1.46
N GLN A 77 -0.72 61.02 -0.94
CA GLN A 77 -1.69 60.05 -0.41
C GLN A 77 -2.19 59.09 -1.51
N GLY A 78 -2.49 59.61 -2.70
CA GLY A 78 -2.91 58.80 -3.84
C GLY A 78 -1.83 57.82 -4.30
N GLU A 79 -0.58 58.26 -4.31
CA GLU A 79 0.58 57.43 -4.67
C GLU A 79 0.84 56.32 -3.65
N LEU A 80 0.89 56.65 -2.36
CA LEU A 80 1.04 55.67 -1.27
C LEU A 80 -0.08 54.61 -1.31
N ASN A 81 -1.33 55.04 -1.52
CA ASN A 81 -2.47 54.13 -1.67
C ASN A 81 -2.32 53.19 -2.88
N LYS A 82 -1.74 53.66 -3.98
CA LYS A 82 -1.50 52.83 -5.18
C LYS A 82 -0.44 51.77 -4.92
N GLU A 83 0.66 52.15 -4.26
CA GLU A 83 1.73 51.22 -3.87
C GLU A 83 1.22 50.16 -2.89
N CYS A 84 0.45 50.57 -1.89
CA CYS A 84 -0.21 49.64 -0.96
C CYS A 84 -1.09 48.63 -1.69
N ARG A 85 -1.91 49.07 -2.65
CA ARG A 85 -2.78 48.19 -3.44
C ARG A 85 -2.00 47.19 -4.28
N ILE A 86 -0.85 47.58 -4.81
CA ILE A 86 0.03 46.67 -5.56
C ILE A 86 0.56 45.61 -4.60
N ALA A 87 1.07 46.02 -3.44
CA ALA A 87 1.58 45.09 -2.43
C ALA A 87 0.49 44.13 -1.92
N TYR A 88 -0.74 44.60 -1.68
CA TYR A 88 -1.87 43.71 -1.32
C TYR A 88 -2.16 42.68 -2.40
N ARG A 89 -2.17 43.09 -3.68
CA ARG A 89 -2.35 42.16 -4.80
C ARG A 89 -1.24 41.12 -4.85
N THR A 90 0.00 41.51 -4.56
CA THR A 90 1.14 40.60 -4.48
C THR A 90 0.98 39.58 -3.36
N VAL A 91 0.58 40.02 -2.15
CA VAL A 91 0.28 39.11 -1.02
C VAL A 91 -0.82 38.12 -1.40
N LEU A 92 -1.92 38.59 -1.99
CA LEU A 92 -3.04 37.74 -2.42
C LEU A 92 -2.62 36.75 -3.51
N ASP A 93 -1.78 37.16 -4.46
CA ASP A 93 -1.24 36.27 -5.50
C ASP A 93 -0.38 35.15 -4.90
N TYR A 94 0.47 35.46 -3.92
CA TYR A 94 1.23 34.43 -3.19
C TYR A 94 0.30 33.47 -2.43
N ILE A 95 -0.74 33.97 -1.76
CA ILE A 95 -1.75 33.13 -1.07
C ILE A 95 -2.47 32.20 -2.05
N LEU A 96 -2.85 32.70 -3.23
CA LEU A 96 -3.53 31.92 -4.27
C LEU A 96 -2.62 30.82 -4.84
N LYS A 97 -1.32 31.09 -4.96
CA LYS A 97 -0.30 30.11 -5.40
C LYS A 97 0.10 29.13 -4.29
N GLY A 98 -0.33 29.35 -3.06
CA GLY A 98 0.08 28.55 -1.89
C GLY A 98 1.53 28.79 -1.46
N ASP A 99 2.10 29.93 -1.83
CA ASP A 99 3.45 30.36 -1.44
C ASP A 99 3.41 31.17 -0.15
N TYR A 100 3.18 30.47 0.96
CA TYR A 100 3.07 31.09 2.27
C TYR A 100 4.40 31.66 2.79
N ALA A 101 5.54 31.27 2.21
CA ALA A 101 6.82 31.86 2.58
C ALA A 101 6.90 33.31 2.09
N ASN A 102 6.59 33.55 0.82
CA ASN A 102 6.59 34.89 0.25
C ASN A 102 5.37 35.72 0.70
N ALA A 103 4.22 35.08 0.97
CA ALA A 103 3.06 35.77 1.54
C ALA A 103 3.30 36.30 2.97
N ASP A 104 4.23 35.73 3.74
CA ASP A 104 4.63 36.22 5.06
C ASP A 104 5.56 37.43 4.98
N ILE A 105 6.38 37.51 3.93
CA ILE A 105 7.39 38.58 3.74
C ILE A 105 6.80 39.80 3.04
N ALA A 106 5.94 39.60 2.03
CA ALA A 106 5.34 40.70 1.26
C ALA A 106 4.57 41.74 2.14
N PRO A 107 3.95 41.38 3.27
CA PRO A 107 3.42 42.35 4.23
C PRO A 107 4.47 43.23 4.92
N SER A 108 5.75 42.84 4.97
CA SER A 108 6.80 43.73 5.49
C SER A 108 7.08 44.91 4.56
N ASP A 109 6.87 44.75 3.25
CA ASP A 109 6.88 45.89 2.29
C ASP A 109 5.69 46.83 2.55
N ILE A 110 4.66 46.32 3.20
CA ILE A 110 3.47 47.04 3.63
C ILE A 110 3.63 47.61 5.04
N ASN A 111 4.45 47.07 5.94
CA ASN A 111 4.53 47.50 7.35
C ASN A 111 4.93 48.98 7.55
N ASP A 112 5.45 49.64 6.52
CA ASP A 112 5.66 51.10 6.49
C ASP A 112 4.43 51.91 6.05
N ASN A 113 3.30 51.28 5.73
CA ASN A 113 2.00 51.86 5.36
C ASN A 113 0.88 51.10 6.09
N PRO A 114 0.07 51.74 6.96
CA PRO A 114 -0.98 51.03 7.67
C PRO A 114 -1.94 50.34 6.69
N LEU A 115 -2.06 49.01 6.84
CA LEU A 115 -3.05 48.20 6.15
C LEU A 115 -4.43 48.83 6.26
N ASN A 116 -5.07 49.15 5.13
CA ASN A 116 -6.47 49.58 5.17
C ASN A 116 -7.29 48.43 5.79
N PRO A 117 -8.16 48.69 6.79
CA PRO A 117 -8.99 47.67 7.42
C PRO A 117 -9.72 46.75 6.42
N ARG A 118 -10.17 47.30 5.28
CA ARG A 118 -10.84 46.52 4.22
C ARG A 118 -9.89 45.51 3.57
N ASP A 119 -8.69 45.94 3.19
CA ASP A 119 -7.72 45.08 2.50
C ASP A 119 -7.15 44.04 3.46
N LYS A 120 -6.93 44.41 4.73
CA LYS A 120 -6.59 43.46 5.79
C LYS A 120 -7.64 42.37 5.92
N ALA A 121 -8.92 42.73 6.01
CA ALA A 121 -10.00 41.76 6.12
C ALA A 121 -10.05 40.80 4.91
N GLN A 122 -9.80 41.31 3.69
CA GLN A 122 -9.71 40.47 2.49
C GLN A 122 -8.54 39.47 2.56
N ILE A 123 -7.34 39.93 2.93
CA ILE A 123 -6.17 39.07 3.08
C ILE A 123 -6.43 37.98 4.13
N GLN A 124 -7.04 38.34 5.27
CA GLN A 124 -7.40 37.38 6.32
C GLN A 124 -8.36 36.31 5.80
N HIS A 125 -9.44 36.73 5.12
CA HIS A 125 -10.44 35.82 4.56
C HIS A 125 -9.84 34.87 3.52
N ASP A 126 -9.05 35.38 2.57
CA ASP A 126 -8.48 34.56 1.50
C ASP A 126 -7.38 33.63 2.00
N LEU A 127 -6.60 34.06 2.99
CA LEU A 127 -5.63 33.21 3.69
C LEU A 127 -6.33 32.04 4.40
N GLN A 128 -7.40 32.33 5.17
CA GLN A 128 -8.19 31.31 5.86
C GLN A 128 -8.78 30.31 4.85
N ASN A 129 -9.42 30.80 3.79
CA ASN A 129 -10.01 29.95 2.76
C ASN A 129 -8.96 29.10 2.03
N SER A 130 -7.81 29.69 1.67
CA SER A 130 -6.71 28.98 1.02
C SER A 130 -6.20 27.84 1.89
N LEU A 131 -5.93 28.10 3.18
CA LEU A 131 -5.42 27.09 4.12
C LEU A 131 -6.46 26.02 4.43
N ASN A 132 -7.73 26.39 4.63
CA ASN A 132 -8.81 25.43 4.86
C ASN A 132 -9.02 24.52 3.64
N LYS A 133 -9.00 25.09 2.43
CA LYS A 133 -9.06 24.31 1.19
C LYS A 133 -7.87 23.37 1.06
N LEU A 134 -6.66 23.85 1.33
CA LEU A 134 -5.43 23.04 1.27
C LEU A 134 -5.47 21.87 2.26
N MET A 135 -5.86 22.12 3.52
CA MET A 135 -6.03 21.09 4.54
C MET A 135 -7.09 20.05 4.14
N ASN A 136 -8.24 20.49 3.62
CA ASN A 136 -9.33 19.60 3.22
C ASN A 136 -8.97 18.78 1.98
N ASN A 137 -8.32 19.39 0.97
CA ASN A 137 -7.82 18.69 -0.20
C ASN A 137 -6.82 17.60 0.21
N THR A 138 -5.87 17.92 1.09
CA THR A 138 -4.88 16.95 1.59
C THR A 138 -5.54 15.77 2.28
N LYS A 139 -6.56 16.00 3.13
CA LYS A 139 -7.35 14.92 3.75
C LYS A 139 -8.09 14.09 2.70
N SER A 140 -8.68 14.73 1.69
CA SER A 140 -9.41 14.04 0.61
C SER A 140 -8.49 13.15 -0.20
N ILE A 141 -7.29 13.62 -0.55
CA ILE A 141 -6.29 12.85 -1.29
C ILE A 141 -5.76 11.71 -0.43
N ALA A 142 -5.51 11.94 0.86
CA ALA A 142 -5.13 10.87 1.79
C ALA A 142 -6.22 9.79 1.86
N ASN A 143 -7.49 10.16 2.03
CA ASN A 143 -8.60 9.22 2.07
C ASN A 143 -8.80 8.45 0.76
N TRP A 144 -8.46 9.05 -0.39
CA TRP A 144 -8.50 8.35 -1.68
C TRP A 144 -7.55 7.14 -1.71
N LEU A 145 -6.46 7.16 -0.94
CA LEU A 145 -5.53 6.04 -0.82
C LEU A 145 -6.13 4.82 -0.09
N ASP A 146 -7.23 4.98 0.64
CA ASP A 146 -7.85 3.87 1.38
C ASP A 146 -8.31 2.77 0.42
N GLY A 147 -7.79 1.55 0.62
CA GLY A 147 -8.03 0.38 -0.24
C GLY A 147 -7.27 0.36 -1.58
N LYS A 148 -6.45 1.38 -1.86
CA LYS A 148 -5.67 1.50 -3.12
C LYS A 148 -4.16 1.56 -2.92
N ILE A 149 -3.72 1.92 -1.71
CA ILE A 149 -2.33 2.21 -1.38
C ILE A 149 -1.37 1.04 -1.72
N GLU A 150 -1.83 -0.20 -1.62
CA GLU A 150 -1.05 -1.41 -1.92
C GLU A 150 -1.19 -1.90 -3.37
N ARG A 151 -2.17 -1.41 -4.14
CA ARG A 151 -2.57 -1.98 -5.45
C ARG A 151 -2.33 -1.05 -6.63
N GLU A 152 -2.53 0.25 -6.44
CA GLU A 152 -2.50 1.25 -7.51
C GLU A 152 -1.22 2.10 -7.45
N ASP A 153 -0.79 2.63 -8.60
CA ASP A 153 0.26 3.66 -8.62
C ASP A 153 -0.27 4.95 -8.00
N ASN A 154 0.27 5.29 -6.85
CA ASN A 154 -0.15 6.43 -6.04
C ASN A 154 0.94 7.50 -5.89
N ARG A 155 1.99 7.46 -6.72
CA ARG A 155 3.13 8.41 -6.64
C ARG A 155 2.71 9.87 -6.71
N SER A 156 1.78 10.22 -7.60
CA SER A 156 1.32 11.60 -7.75
C SER A 156 0.54 12.06 -6.51
N GLN A 157 -0.32 11.21 -5.95
CA GLN A 157 -1.09 11.52 -4.74
C GLN A 157 -0.18 11.65 -3.52
N ILE A 158 0.82 10.77 -3.36
CA ILE A 158 1.80 10.88 -2.27
C ILE A 158 2.58 12.18 -2.38
N LYS A 159 3.07 12.53 -3.57
CA LYS A 159 3.77 13.80 -3.81
C LYS A 159 2.88 15.01 -3.47
N GLU A 160 1.62 14.99 -3.89
CA GLU A 160 0.69 16.08 -3.60
C GLU A 160 0.42 16.21 -2.08
N ILE A 161 0.27 15.09 -1.37
CA ILE A 161 0.15 15.08 0.09
C ILE A 161 1.39 15.69 0.75
N THR A 162 2.60 15.27 0.36
CA THR A 162 3.84 15.80 0.94
C THR A 162 4.00 17.29 0.67
N ASP A 163 3.75 17.73 -0.57
CA ASP A 163 3.86 19.14 -0.96
C ASP A 163 2.86 20.01 -0.18
N ASN A 164 1.63 19.52 0.03
CA ASN A 164 0.63 20.26 0.78
C ASN A 164 0.93 20.29 2.29
N ILE A 165 1.42 19.20 2.87
CA ILE A 165 1.86 19.17 4.28
C ILE A 165 3.00 20.18 4.49
N ASP A 166 3.94 20.27 3.55
CA ASP A 166 5.04 21.23 3.63
C ASP A 166 4.56 22.68 3.59
N LYS A 167 3.65 23.01 2.67
CA LYS A 167 3.03 24.35 2.61
C LYS A 167 2.30 24.69 3.90
N ILE A 168 1.53 23.75 4.45
CA ILE A 168 0.82 23.92 5.74
C ILE A 168 1.82 24.12 6.90
N ARG A 169 2.91 23.35 6.90
CA ARG A 169 3.98 23.47 7.89
C ARG A 169 4.67 24.83 7.82
N ILE A 170 4.93 25.34 6.62
CA ILE A 170 5.48 26.69 6.41
C ILE A 170 4.52 27.71 7.01
N ALA A 171 3.24 27.70 6.60
CA ALA A 171 2.24 28.64 7.11
C ALA A 171 2.14 28.64 8.64
N ARG A 172 2.12 27.45 9.26
CA ARG A 172 2.11 27.28 10.72
C ARG A 172 3.31 27.94 11.41
N ASN A 173 4.49 27.89 10.79
CA ASN A 173 5.73 28.36 11.40
C ASN A 173 5.97 29.88 11.20
N LYS A 174 5.11 30.56 10.44
CA LYS A 174 5.21 31.99 10.16
C LYS A 174 4.33 32.82 11.10
N HIS A 175 4.94 33.72 11.87
CA HIS A 175 4.24 34.49 12.90
C HIS A 175 3.19 35.43 12.30
N SER A 176 3.54 36.18 11.25
CA SER A 176 2.64 37.15 10.62
C SER A 176 1.43 36.48 9.98
N ILE A 177 1.63 35.29 9.39
CA ILE A 177 0.52 34.47 8.89
C ILE A 177 -0.38 34.03 10.03
N MET A 178 0.18 33.48 11.10
CA MET A 178 -0.60 33.01 12.25
C MET A 178 -1.41 34.15 12.89
N ASP A 179 -0.85 35.36 12.97
CA ASP A 179 -1.53 36.53 13.55
C ASP A 179 -2.70 37.04 12.71
N LEU A 180 -2.73 36.73 11.40
CA LEU A 180 -3.83 37.08 10.51
C LEU A 180 -5.00 36.08 10.58
N LEU A 181 -4.81 34.93 11.21
CA LEU A 181 -5.80 33.87 11.29
C LEU A 181 -6.67 33.99 12.54
N ASP A 182 -7.92 33.50 12.44
CA ASP A 182 -8.78 33.34 13.60
C ASP A 182 -8.32 32.18 14.49
N ALA A 183 -8.81 32.16 15.74
CA ALA A 183 -8.39 31.17 16.73
C ALA A 183 -8.68 29.72 16.29
N ASP A 184 -9.79 29.49 15.57
CA ASP A 184 -10.18 28.16 15.09
C ASP A 184 -9.24 27.66 13.98
N THR A 185 -8.96 28.48 12.97
CA THR A 185 -8.03 28.14 11.89
C THR A 185 -6.61 27.91 12.42
N GLN A 186 -6.16 28.73 13.37
CA GLN A 186 -4.88 28.52 14.05
C GLN A 186 -4.84 27.17 14.79
N SER A 187 -5.89 26.82 15.52
CA SER A 187 -6.01 25.53 16.20
C SER A 187 -5.99 24.37 15.21
N ASN A 188 -6.73 24.49 14.10
CA ASN A 188 -6.77 23.49 13.04
C ASN A 188 -5.40 23.27 12.39
N LEU A 189 -4.65 24.33 12.07
CA LEU A 189 -3.29 24.25 11.52
C LEU A 189 -2.30 23.57 12.47
N ARG A 190 -2.33 23.93 13.76
CA ARG A 190 -1.46 23.32 14.78
C ARG A 190 -1.71 21.82 14.91
N ASN A 191 -2.97 21.42 14.82
CA ASN A 191 -3.40 20.02 14.97
C ASN A 191 -3.36 19.22 13.65
N PHE A 192 -3.21 19.88 12.51
CA PHE A 192 -3.31 19.23 11.19
C PHE A 192 -2.28 18.11 11.01
N GLY A 193 -1.03 18.36 11.40
CA GLY A 193 0.05 17.35 11.31
C GLY A 193 -0.27 16.06 12.07
N LYS A 194 -0.89 16.17 13.25
CA LYS A 194 -1.33 15.00 14.03
C LYS A 194 -2.48 14.27 13.32
N LYS A 195 -3.50 15.01 12.88
CA LYS A 195 -4.67 14.45 12.18
C LYS A 195 -4.27 13.71 10.89
N ILE A 196 -3.38 14.29 10.09
CA ILE A 196 -2.96 13.65 8.83
C ILE A 196 -2.08 12.42 9.09
N ASN A 197 -1.22 12.45 10.11
CA ASN A 197 -0.46 11.28 10.54
C ASN A 197 -1.38 10.13 10.97
N GLU A 198 -2.43 10.41 11.75
CA GLU A 198 -3.43 9.41 12.16
C GLU A 198 -4.15 8.78 10.95
N ILE A 199 -4.58 9.60 9.97
CA ILE A 199 -5.23 9.13 8.74
C ILE A 199 -4.28 8.23 7.94
N LEU A 200 -3.07 8.72 7.63
CA LEU A 200 -2.10 7.99 6.81
C LEU A 200 -1.66 6.70 7.50
N SER A 201 -1.40 6.74 8.81
CA SER A 201 -1.05 5.55 9.59
C SER A 201 -2.16 4.51 9.55
N GLY A 202 -3.42 4.93 9.71
CA GLY A 202 -4.58 4.05 9.63
C GLY A 202 -4.71 3.37 8.26
N ILE A 203 -4.52 4.12 7.18
CA ILE A 203 -4.58 3.59 5.81
C ILE A 203 -3.44 2.60 5.55
N ILE A 204 -2.21 2.94 5.95
CA ILE A 204 -1.05 2.05 5.79
C ILE A 204 -1.28 0.75 6.58
N LEU A 205 -1.78 0.84 7.82
CA LEU A 205 -2.10 -0.36 8.62
C LEU A 205 -3.16 -1.24 7.96
N LYS A 206 -4.20 -0.66 7.34
CA LYS A 206 -5.18 -1.41 6.56
C LYS A 206 -4.53 -2.11 5.37
N GLY A 207 -3.68 -1.41 4.61
CA GLY A 207 -2.93 -1.99 3.49
C GLY A 207 -2.04 -3.16 3.95
N LEU A 208 -1.37 -3.03 5.09
CA LEU A 208 -0.57 -4.11 5.68
C LEU A 208 -1.44 -5.33 6.03
N ARG A 209 -2.65 -5.13 6.56
CA ARG A 209 -3.61 -6.23 6.81
C ARG A 209 -4.11 -6.89 5.52
N CYS A 210 -4.26 -6.13 4.43
CA CYS A 210 -4.56 -6.70 3.11
C CYS A 210 -3.45 -7.65 2.65
N ILE A 211 -2.17 -7.24 2.80
CA ILE A 211 -1.01 -8.09 2.46
C ILE A 211 -0.99 -9.38 3.29
N GLU A 212 -1.25 -9.27 4.59
CA GLU A 212 -1.38 -10.45 5.46
C GLU A 212 -2.47 -11.42 4.98
N THR A 213 -3.59 -10.88 4.50
CA THR A 213 -4.69 -11.67 3.93
C THR A 213 -4.28 -12.34 2.61
N PHE A 214 -3.56 -11.64 1.73
CA PHE A 214 -3.03 -12.22 0.48
C PHE A 214 -2.08 -13.39 0.77
N MET A 215 -1.19 -13.24 1.75
CA MET A 215 -0.31 -14.33 2.19
C MET A 215 -1.11 -15.54 2.70
N GLY A 216 -2.16 -15.32 3.49
CA GLY A 216 -3.03 -16.39 4.00
C GLY A 216 -3.83 -17.10 2.91
N ALA A 217 -4.25 -16.39 1.86
CA ALA A 217 -5.00 -16.95 0.74
C ALA A 217 -4.13 -17.70 -0.28
N GLY A 218 -2.81 -17.50 -0.24
CA GLY A 218 -1.88 -18.01 -1.25
C GLY A 218 -1.76 -17.13 -2.50
N SER A 219 -2.14 -15.85 -2.39
CA SER A 219 -1.95 -14.80 -3.39
C SER A 219 -0.57 -14.17 -3.24
N PHE A 220 0.47 -14.95 -3.56
CA PHE A 220 1.85 -14.59 -3.23
C PHE A 220 2.38 -13.39 -4.02
N SER A 221 2.01 -13.28 -5.30
CA SER A 221 2.40 -12.15 -6.15
C SER A 221 1.84 -10.83 -5.61
N GLU A 222 0.55 -10.83 -5.26
CA GLU A 222 -0.14 -9.67 -4.70
C GLU A 222 0.44 -9.27 -3.33
N ALA A 223 0.85 -10.24 -2.52
CA ALA A 223 1.52 -9.98 -1.25
C ALA A 223 2.89 -9.32 -1.44
N GLU A 224 3.72 -9.81 -2.38
CA GLU A 224 5.04 -9.23 -2.67
C GLU A 224 4.91 -7.81 -3.25
N GLN A 225 4.09 -7.65 -4.29
CA GLN A 225 3.87 -6.36 -4.93
C GLN A 225 3.27 -5.35 -3.97
N GLY A 226 2.28 -5.77 -3.17
CA GLY A 226 1.68 -4.92 -2.14
C GLY A 226 2.70 -4.47 -1.10
N MET A 227 3.60 -5.36 -0.67
CA MET A 227 4.65 -5.05 0.30
C MET A 227 5.71 -4.10 -0.26
N GLU A 228 6.07 -4.24 -1.54
CA GLU A 228 6.96 -3.31 -2.23
C GLU A 228 6.33 -1.91 -2.30
N ASN A 229 5.08 -1.82 -2.76
CA ASN A 229 4.31 -0.59 -2.85
C ASN A 229 4.23 0.12 -1.48
N LEU A 230 3.84 -0.60 -0.43
CA LEU A 230 3.77 -0.03 0.92
C LEU A 230 5.14 0.37 1.47
N SER A 231 6.19 -0.40 1.19
CA SER A 231 7.55 -0.03 1.60
C SER A 231 8.03 1.27 0.94
N ARG A 232 7.67 1.48 -0.33
CA ARG A 232 7.93 2.76 -1.03
C ARG A 232 7.14 3.90 -0.38
N VAL A 233 5.84 3.73 -0.18
CA VAL A 233 4.97 4.76 0.42
C VAL A 233 5.45 5.15 1.81
N GLN A 234 5.82 4.18 2.65
CA GLN A 234 6.38 4.44 3.97
C GLN A 234 7.68 5.26 3.91
N ARG A 235 8.54 5.00 2.92
CA ARG A 235 9.78 5.76 2.73
C ARG A 235 9.49 7.21 2.33
N GLU A 236 8.59 7.41 1.37
CA GLU A 236 8.18 8.74 0.91
C GLU A 236 7.47 9.55 2.01
N LEU A 237 6.72 8.88 2.89
CA LEU A 237 6.00 9.50 3.99
C LEU A 237 6.77 9.51 5.32
N ALA A 238 8.03 9.05 5.37
CA ALA A 238 8.76 8.83 6.63
C ALA A 238 8.90 10.10 7.49
N ALA A 239 8.97 11.28 6.87
CA ALA A 239 9.06 12.57 7.57
C ALA A 239 7.73 13.01 8.21
N TYR A 240 6.60 12.40 7.81
CA TYR A 240 5.25 12.82 8.15
C TYR A 240 4.45 11.76 8.91
N CYS A 241 4.73 10.48 8.64
CA CYS A 241 4.08 9.32 9.23
C CYS A 241 5.06 8.58 10.14
N THR A 242 4.92 8.76 11.45
CA THR A 242 5.87 8.26 12.46
C THR A 242 5.28 7.17 13.36
N SER A 243 4.18 6.53 12.95
CA SER A 243 3.55 5.48 13.75
C SER A 243 4.47 4.27 13.96
N GLN A 244 4.69 3.94 15.22
CA GLN A 244 5.46 2.77 15.62
C GLN A 244 4.75 1.47 15.22
N ASP A 245 3.42 1.41 15.35
CA ASP A 245 2.61 0.26 14.94
C ASP A 245 2.78 -0.06 13.45
N VAL A 246 2.81 0.98 12.61
CA VAL A 246 3.08 0.83 11.17
C VAL A 246 4.47 0.24 10.94
N THR A 247 5.47 0.75 11.67
CA THR A 247 6.87 0.31 11.54
C THR A 247 7.02 -1.15 11.94
N ASP A 248 6.45 -1.55 13.08
CA ASP A 248 6.57 -2.91 13.60
C ASP A 248 5.80 -3.90 12.74
N LYS A 249 4.56 -3.58 12.32
CA LYS A 249 3.79 -4.46 11.43
C LYS A 249 4.43 -4.57 10.04
N SER A 250 5.00 -3.48 9.52
CA SER A 250 5.75 -3.50 8.25
C SER A 250 6.97 -4.41 8.33
N ARG A 251 7.72 -4.35 9.44
CA ARG A 251 8.87 -5.22 9.68
C ARG A 251 8.44 -6.69 9.77
N GLU A 252 7.43 -6.99 10.58
CA GLU A 252 6.86 -8.34 10.71
C GLU A 252 6.46 -8.93 9.35
N LEU A 253 5.70 -8.18 8.55
CA LEU A 253 5.22 -8.66 7.26
C LEU A 253 6.34 -8.76 6.23
N ARG A 254 7.32 -7.85 6.24
CA ARG A 254 8.51 -7.96 5.38
C ARG A 254 9.29 -9.23 5.68
N ASP A 255 9.50 -9.55 6.96
CA ASP A 255 10.20 -10.77 7.36
C ASP A 255 9.41 -12.02 6.95
N ARG A 256 8.08 -11.99 7.06
CA ARG A 256 7.21 -13.07 6.57
C ARG A 256 7.24 -13.21 5.04
N VAL A 257 7.22 -12.11 4.29
CA VAL A 257 7.33 -12.12 2.82
C VAL A 257 8.69 -12.68 2.39
N ASN A 258 9.78 -12.29 3.07
CA ASN A 258 11.12 -12.82 2.82
C ASN A 258 11.22 -14.32 3.10
N LYS A 259 10.51 -14.81 4.13
CA LYS A 259 10.45 -16.24 4.51
C LYS A 259 9.37 -17.03 3.79
N MET A 260 8.53 -16.38 2.98
CA MET A 260 7.35 -16.99 2.36
C MET A 260 7.68 -18.26 1.57
N VAL A 261 8.83 -18.27 0.88
CA VAL A 261 9.35 -19.45 0.17
C VAL A 261 9.57 -20.63 1.10
N SER A 262 10.33 -20.39 2.17
CA SER A 262 10.67 -21.40 3.15
C SER A 262 9.41 -21.91 3.85
N ASP A 263 8.46 -21.02 4.15
CA ASP A 263 7.18 -21.36 4.76
C ASP A 263 6.32 -22.24 3.83
N ILE A 264 6.28 -21.94 2.52
CA ILE A 264 5.59 -22.78 1.53
C ILE A 264 6.23 -24.17 1.50
N LEU A 265 7.55 -24.27 1.44
CA LEU A 265 8.25 -25.55 1.37
C LEU A 265 8.14 -26.37 2.67
N GLN A 266 8.17 -25.72 3.84
CA GLN A 266 8.06 -26.41 5.14
C GLN A 266 6.64 -26.91 5.42
N LYS A 267 5.61 -26.13 5.07
CA LYS A 267 4.21 -26.53 5.31
C LYS A 267 3.74 -27.64 4.37
N ASN A 268 4.37 -27.77 3.21
CA ASN A 268 3.98 -28.71 2.16
C ASN A 268 5.04 -29.79 1.96
N ASP A 269 5.26 -30.61 3.00
CA ASP A 269 6.13 -31.77 2.89
C ASP A 269 5.40 -32.93 2.20
N PHE A 270 5.51 -32.98 0.87
CA PHE A 270 4.93 -34.02 0.02
C PHE A 270 5.66 -35.37 0.10
N ALA A 271 6.30 -35.68 1.23
CA ALA A 271 7.03 -36.92 1.43
C ALA A 271 6.10 -38.15 1.57
N ASP A 272 4.91 -37.96 2.14
CA ASP A 272 3.99 -39.06 2.47
C ASP A 272 2.71 -39.01 1.61
N VAL A 273 2.66 -39.86 0.58
CA VAL A 273 1.54 -39.98 -0.37
C VAL A 273 0.22 -40.31 0.34
N SER A 274 0.26 -41.04 1.46
CA SER A 274 -0.94 -41.42 2.20
C SER A 274 -1.62 -40.23 2.88
N LYS A 275 -0.89 -39.12 3.09
CA LYS A 275 -1.38 -37.89 3.76
C LYS A 275 -1.84 -36.81 2.79
N TYR A 276 -1.86 -37.08 1.49
CA TYR A 276 -2.23 -36.05 0.49
C TYR A 276 -3.67 -35.56 0.64
N TYR A 277 -4.56 -36.31 1.31
CA TYR A 277 -5.91 -35.83 1.63
C TYR A 277 -5.93 -34.71 2.69
N ILE A 278 -4.89 -34.59 3.52
CA ILE A 278 -4.78 -33.55 4.56
C ILE A 278 -4.31 -32.24 3.94
N ASN A 279 -3.24 -32.32 3.14
CA ASN A 279 -2.66 -31.18 2.42
C ASN A 279 -2.48 -31.56 0.94
N PRO A 280 -3.54 -31.40 0.13
CA PRO A 280 -3.52 -31.76 -1.29
C PRO A 280 -2.41 -31.01 -2.05
N PRO A 281 -1.51 -31.71 -2.75
CA PRO A 281 -0.51 -31.05 -3.59
C PRO A 281 -1.12 -30.12 -4.64
N ASN A 282 -2.26 -30.50 -5.21
CA ASN A 282 -2.96 -29.71 -6.21
C ASN A 282 -3.23 -28.26 -5.76
N ASP A 283 -3.70 -28.07 -4.53
CA ASP A 283 -4.17 -26.76 -4.05
C ASP A 283 -3.07 -25.70 -3.99
N ILE A 284 -1.84 -26.11 -3.64
CA ILE A 284 -0.70 -25.22 -3.56
C ILE A 284 0.11 -25.21 -4.87
N LEU A 285 0.23 -26.34 -5.58
CA LEU A 285 0.94 -26.40 -6.85
C LEU A 285 0.29 -25.49 -7.88
N VAL A 286 -1.04 -25.49 -8.01
CA VAL A 286 -1.76 -24.59 -8.93
C VAL A 286 -1.53 -23.12 -8.57
N LYS A 287 -1.51 -22.79 -7.27
CA LYS A 287 -1.27 -21.41 -6.82
C LYS A 287 0.16 -20.95 -7.09
N VAL A 288 1.16 -21.80 -6.82
CA VAL A 288 2.57 -21.49 -7.06
C VAL A 288 2.86 -21.45 -8.56
N GLU A 289 2.29 -22.35 -9.36
CA GLU A 289 2.40 -22.37 -10.83
C GLU A 289 1.89 -21.06 -11.43
N LYS A 290 0.73 -20.58 -10.97
CA LYS A 290 0.16 -19.31 -11.43
C LYS A 290 1.11 -18.14 -11.18
N VAL A 291 1.91 -18.15 -10.11
CA VAL A 291 2.89 -17.09 -9.84
C VAL A 291 4.19 -17.32 -10.61
N ALA A 292 4.62 -18.57 -10.74
CA ALA A 292 5.79 -18.97 -11.52
C ALA A 292 5.65 -18.58 -13.02
N SER A 293 4.43 -18.63 -13.57
CA SER A 293 4.16 -18.25 -14.96
C SER A 293 4.25 -16.74 -15.24
N HIS A 294 4.37 -15.90 -14.22
CA HIS A 294 4.59 -14.45 -14.35
C HIS A 294 6.08 -14.07 -14.16
N ASP A 295 7.00 -14.89 -14.63
CA ASP A 295 8.45 -14.68 -14.62
C ASP A 295 9.13 -14.51 -13.25
N SER A 296 8.50 -14.98 -12.16
CA SER A 296 9.18 -15.00 -10.86
C SER A 296 10.09 -16.23 -10.73
N ALA A 297 11.38 -16.05 -11.02
CA ALA A 297 12.39 -17.11 -10.96
C ALA A 297 12.40 -17.88 -9.62
N LYS A 298 12.15 -17.17 -8.51
CA LYS A 298 12.01 -17.75 -7.16
C LYS A 298 10.83 -18.73 -7.10
N PHE A 299 9.64 -18.35 -7.58
CA PHE A 299 8.47 -19.21 -7.53
C PHE A 299 8.55 -20.35 -8.55
N THR A 300 9.20 -20.14 -9.70
CA THR A 300 9.51 -21.19 -10.67
C THR A 300 10.42 -22.27 -10.07
N GLN A 301 11.47 -21.87 -9.34
CA GLN A 301 12.36 -22.82 -8.67
C GLN A 301 11.61 -23.65 -7.62
N ILE A 302 10.75 -23.00 -6.82
CA ILE A 302 9.94 -23.67 -5.79
C ILE A 302 8.95 -24.63 -6.41
N TYR A 303 8.23 -24.18 -7.44
CA TYR A 303 7.29 -25.01 -8.19
C TYR A 303 7.95 -26.30 -8.65
N ASN A 304 9.10 -26.18 -9.33
CA ASN A 304 9.86 -27.33 -9.82
C ASN A 304 10.35 -28.24 -8.68
N SER A 305 10.79 -27.67 -7.55
CA SER A 305 11.21 -28.44 -6.37
C SER A 305 10.05 -29.23 -5.75
N MET A 306 8.89 -28.60 -5.61
CA MET A 306 7.67 -29.24 -5.11
C MET A 306 7.19 -30.35 -6.06
N LEU A 307 7.19 -30.08 -7.37
CA LEU A 307 6.91 -31.06 -8.41
C LEU A 307 7.85 -32.28 -8.35
N ALA A 308 9.15 -32.04 -8.20
CA ALA A 308 10.14 -33.10 -8.11
C ALA A 308 9.91 -33.98 -6.87
N LYS A 309 9.59 -33.37 -5.72
CA LYS A 309 9.22 -34.12 -4.51
C LYS A 309 7.98 -34.98 -4.70
N VAL A 310 6.90 -34.40 -5.25
CA VAL A 310 5.67 -35.16 -5.53
C VAL A 310 5.97 -36.34 -6.44
N ARG A 311 6.72 -36.11 -7.53
CA ARG A 311 7.10 -37.17 -8.48
C ARG A 311 7.91 -38.27 -7.80
N GLN A 312 8.92 -37.90 -7.01
CA GLN A 312 9.76 -38.85 -6.27
C GLN A 312 8.94 -39.69 -5.30
N SER A 313 8.10 -39.07 -4.47
CA SER A 313 7.24 -39.77 -3.50
C SER A 313 6.25 -40.71 -4.17
N PHE A 314 5.62 -40.26 -5.26
CA PHE A 314 4.70 -41.11 -6.04
C PHE A 314 5.42 -42.29 -6.70
N SER A 315 6.59 -42.07 -7.29
CA SER A 315 7.40 -43.16 -7.86
C SER A 315 7.86 -44.16 -6.81
N LEU A 316 8.22 -43.70 -5.59
CA LEU A 316 8.54 -44.59 -4.47
C LEU A 316 7.32 -45.41 -4.06
N ALA A 317 6.15 -44.79 -3.91
CA ALA A 317 4.91 -45.49 -3.57
C ALA A 317 4.51 -46.53 -4.64
N ILE A 318 4.73 -46.22 -5.93
CA ILE A 318 4.55 -47.17 -7.04
C ILE A 318 5.50 -48.37 -6.91
N ASN A 319 6.78 -48.11 -6.64
CA ASN A 319 7.77 -49.17 -6.43
C ASN A 319 7.46 -50.02 -5.19
N GLU A 320 6.92 -49.43 -4.14
CA GLU A 320 6.43 -50.16 -2.97
C GLU A 320 5.27 -51.08 -3.29
N VAL A 321 4.34 -50.67 -4.18
CA VAL A 321 3.27 -51.56 -4.67
C VAL A 321 3.86 -52.71 -5.49
N HIS A 322 4.85 -52.43 -6.34
CA HIS A 322 5.51 -53.47 -7.15
C HIS A 322 6.24 -54.53 -6.31
N SER A 323 6.97 -54.08 -5.29
CA SER A 323 7.76 -54.93 -4.40
C SER A 323 6.94 -55.54 -3.27
N ALA A 324 5.74 -55.02 -2.97
CA ALA A 324 4.88 -55.54 -1.92
C ALA A 324 4.47 -57.01 -2.18
N PRO A 325 4.34 -57.81 -1.11
CA PRO A 325 3.66 -59.09 -1.16
C PRO A 325 2.24 -58.95 -1.71
N PHE A 326 1.76 -59.95 -2.45
CA PHE A 326 0.48 -59.88 -3.16
C PHE A 326 -0.70 -59.47 -2.27
N HIS A 327 -0.76 -59.95 -1.02
CA HIS A 327 -1.83 -59.63 -0.06
C HIS A 327 -1.89 -58.15 0.34
N GLU A 328 -0.76 -57.41 0.32
CA GLU A 328 -0.74 -55.98 0.65
C GLU A 328 -0.96 -55.09 -0.58
N ARG A 329 -0.73 -55.62 -1.79
CA ARG A 329 -0.78 -54.84 -3.04
C ARG A 329 -2.12 -54.16 -3.22
N TYR A 330 -3.22 -54.85 -2.97
CA TYR A 330 -4.56 -54.27 -3.14
C TYR A 330 -4.84 -53.10 -2.20
N ALA A 331 -4.35 -53.15 -0.96
CA ALA A 331 -4.51 -52.06 0.00
C ALA A 331 -3.63 -50.86 -0.36
N LYS A 332 -2.35 -51.10 -0.70
CA LYS A 332 -1.43 -50.06 -1.16
C LYS A 332 -1.89 -49.43 -2.48
N MET A 333 -2.41 -50.22 -3.41
CA MET A 333 -2.97 -49.75 -4.67
C MET A 333 -4.21 -48.87 -4.46
N ARG A 334 -5.10 -49.23 -3.52
CA ARG A 334 -6.24 -48.38 -3.15
C ARG A 334 -5.79 -47.05 -2.55
N SER A 335 -4.80 -47.07 -1.66
CA SER A 335 -4.22 -45.83 -1.10
C SER A 335 -3.61 -44.94 -2.19
N LEU A 336 -2.87 -45.54 -3.12
CA LEU A 336 -2.23 -44.84 -4.23
C LEU A 336 -3.27 -44.24 -5.19
N ASN A 337 -4.32 -45.00 -5.54
CA ASN A 337 -5.44 -44.51 -6.33
C ASN A 337 -6.21 -43.38 -5.64
N ASN A 338 -6.38 -43.44 -4.32
CA ASN A 338 -6.98 -42.34 -3.57
C ASN A 338 -6.09 -41.08 -3.62
N ALA A 339 -4.77 -41.24 -3.49
CA ALA A 339 -3.83 -40.14 -3.55
C ALA A 339 -3.79 -39.44 -4.93
N LEU A 340 -4.03 -40.16 -6.03
CA LEU A 340 -4.13 -39.59 -7.38
C LEU A 340 -5.16 -38.47 -7.49
N CYS A 341 -6.26 -38.55 -6.73
CA CYS A 341 -7.33 -37.55 -6.74
C CYS A 341 -6.87 -36.16 -6.25
N PHE A 342 -5.74 -36.09 -5.54
CA PHE A 342 -5.20 -34.86 -4.95
C PHE A 342 -4.01 -34.29 -5.74
N LEU A 343 -3.71 -34.87 -6.91
CA LEU A 343 -2.67 -34.38 -7.81
C LEU A 343 -3.24 -33.43 -8.88
N PRO A 344 -2.42 -32.50 -9.39
CA PRO A 344 -2.66 -31.80 -10.64
C PRO A 344 -2.92 -32.75 -11.81
N GLU A 345 -3.72 -32.31 -12.79
CA GLU A 345 -4.25 -33.18 -13.85
C GLU A 345 -3.14 -33.77 -14.76
N ASP A 346 -2.07 -33.03 -15.00
CA ASP A 346 -0.89 -33.49 -15.75
C ASP A 346 -0.18 -34.66 -15.03
N LEU A 347 0.10 -34.50 -13.73
CA LEU A 347 0.72 -35.55 -12.91
C LEU A 347 -0.21 -36.74 -12.72
N LYS A 348 -1.49 -36.48 -12.51
CA LYS A 348 -2.52 -37.51 -12.38
C LYS A 348 -2.58 -38.39 -13.63
N ASN A 349 -2.58 -37.79 -14.82
CA ASN A 349 -2.56 -38.54 -16.09
C ASN A 349 -1.26 -39.34 -16.26
N GLN A 350 -0.12 -38.76 -15.89
CA GLN A 350 1.18 -39.43 -15.93
C GLN A 350 1.19 -40.70 -15.07
N PHE A 351 0.75 -40.61 -13.81
CA PHE A 351 0.80 -41.74 -12.88
C PHE A 351 -0.35 -42.73 -13.04
N LYS A 352 -1.52 -42.29 -13.53
CA LYS A 352 -2.66 -43.17 -13.79
C LYS A 352 -2.32 -44.27 -14.80
N LEU A 353 -1.58 -43.94 -15.87
CA LEU A 353 -1.14 -44.93 -16.84
C LEU A 353 -0.28 -46.03 -16.21
N GLN A 354 0.66 -45.64 -15.34
CA GLN A 354 1.51 -46.59 -14.61
C GLN A 354 0.69 -47.45 -13.65
N ILE A 355 -0.25 -46.84 -12.91
CA ILE A 355 -1.11 -47.54 -11.96
C ILE A 355 -2.06 -48.54 -12.65
N ASP A 356 -2.60 -48.17 -13.81
CA ASP A 356 -3.45 -49.03 -14.62
C ASP A 356 -2.67 -50.25 -15.14
N GLU A 357 -1.41 -50.07 -15.54
CA GLU A 357 -0.52 -51.16 -15.96
C GLU A 357 -0.24 -52.15 -14.82
N ILE A 358 0.03 -51.64 -13.61
CA ILE A 358 0.25 -52.49 -12.43
C ILE A 358 -1.03 -53.21 -12.03
N SER A 359 -2.18 -52.54 -12.12
CA SER A 359 -3.48 -53.13 -11.83
C SER A 359 -3.79 -54.28 -12.79
N LYS A 360 -3.56 -54.10 -14.09
CA LYS A 360 -3.68 -55.17 -15.09
C LYS A 360 -2.70 -56.31 -14.81
N SER A 361 -1.42 -56.03 -14.61
CA SER A 361 -0.41 -57.06 -14.30
C SER A 361 -0.76 -57.87 -13.04
N THR A 362 -1.32 -57.22 -12.01
CA THR A 362 -1.74 -57.88 -10.77
C THR A 362 -2.94 -58.80 -11.02
N THR A 363 -3.93 -58.30 -11.77
CA THR A 363 -5.13 -59.06 -12.15
C THR A 363 -4.80 -60.25 -13.06
N ASP A 364 -3.90 -60.06 -14.02
CA ASP A 364 -3.47 -61.11 -14.96
C ASP A 364 -2.71 -62.20 -14.21
N LYS A 365 -1.78 -61.84 -13.30
CA LYS A 365 -1.09 -62.81 -12.45
C LYS A 365 -2.02 -63.58 -11.53
N GLU A 366 -3.09 -62.94 -11.05
CA GLU A 366 -4.12 -63.62 -10.26
C GLU A 366 -4.92 -64.61 -11.11
N LYS A 367 -5.33 -64.21 -12.31
CA LYS A 367 -5.99 -65.10 -13.28
C LYS A 367 -5.12 -66.27 -13.69
N THR A 368 -3.84 -66.05 -14.01
CA THR A 368 -2.91 -67.14 -14.36
C THR A 368 -2.77 -68.12 -13.20
N ARG A 369 -2.64 -67.63 -11.95
CA ARG A 369 -2.55 -68.51 -10.77
C ARG A 369 -3.85 -69.28 -10.50
N GLN A 370 -5.01 -68.66 -10.74
CA GLN A 370 -6.30 -69.36 -10.68
C GLN A 370 -6.40 -70.44 -11.76
N GLN A 371 -5.95 -70.16 -12.98
CA GLN A 371 -5.91 -71.13 -14.07
C GLN A 371 -4.92 -72.26 -13.80
N ASP A 372 -3.73 -71.96 -13.27
CA ASP A 372 -2.74 -72.96 -12.88
C ASP A 372 -3.32 -73.89 -11.80
N LEU A 373 -4.08 -73.34 -10.84
CA LEU A 373 -4.81 -74.11 -9.85
C LEU A 373 -5.87 -75.01 -10.50
N GLU A 374 -6.71 -74.48 -11.40
CA GLU A 374 -7.74 -75.25 -12.12
C GLU A 374 -7.15 -76.36 -12.99
N VAL A 375 -6.01 -76.12 -13.66
CA VAL A 375 -5.29 -77.13 -14.45
C VAL A 375 -4.69 -78.20 -13.56
N LEU A 376 -4.09 -77.81 -12.43
CA LEU A 376 -3.62 -78.77 -11.43
C LEU A 376 -4.79 -79.62 -10.93
N PHE A 377 -5.96 -79.02 -10.69
CA PHE A 377 -7.18 -79.72 -10.27
C PHE A 377 -7.77 -80.67 -11.33
N THR A 378 -7.63 -80.37 -12.62
CA THR A 378 -8.16 -81.21 -13.70
C THR A 378 -7.20 -82.32 -14.16
N SER A 379 -5.92 -82.21 -13.85
CA SER A 379 -4.86 -83.16 -14.23
C SER A 379 -4.37 -84.07 -13.10
N LEU A 380 -4.97 -83.95 -11.91
CA LEU A 380 -4.66 -84.77 -10.74
C LEU A 380 -5.24 -86.19 -10.88
N ASP A 381 -4.41 -87.16 -11.28
CA ASP A 381 -4.62 -88.55 -10.88
C ASP A 381 -4.37 -88.61 -9.36
N VAL A 382 -5.36 -89.07 -8.60
CA VAL A 382 -5.38 -88.92 -7.14
C VAL A 382 -4.42 -89.93 -6.50
N ASP A 383 -3.14 -89.62 -6.50
CA ASP A 383 -2.06 -90.38 -5.86
C ASP A 383 -1.38 -89.62 -4.70
N GLU A 384 -0.44 -90.26 -4.02
CA GLU A 384 0.26 -89.69 -2.86
C GLU A 384 1.20 -88.51 -3.25
N HIS A 385 1.68 -88.51 -4.50
CA HIS A 385 2.57 -87.48 -5.04
C HIS A 385 1.82 -86.17 -5.34
N ALA A 386 0.59 -86.30 -5.83
CA ALA A 386 -0.42 -85.26 -6.00
C ALA A 386 -0.73 -84.50 -4.71
N ILE A 387 -0.94 -85.22 -3.60
CA ILE A 387 -1.18 -84.62 -2.27
C ILE A 387 0.03 -83.80 -1.81
N THR A 388 1.24 -84.33 -2.01
CA THR A 388 2.48 -83.66 -1.60
C THR A 388 2.68 -82.33 -2.37
N LYS A 389 2.37 -82.30 -3.67
CA LYS A 389 2.39 -81.06 -4.48
C LYS A 389 1.37 -80.03 -4.00
N LEU A 390 0.16 -80.47 -3.62
CA LEU A 390 -0.86 -79.60 -3.05
C LEU A 390 -0.44 -79.03 -1.69
N GLU A 391 0.28 -79.79 -0.86
CA GLU A 391 0.81 -79.29 0.42
C GLU A 391 1.91 -78.25 0.25
N VAL A 392 2.81 -78.43 -0.72
CA VAL A 392 3.83 -77.42 -1.05
C VAL A 392 3.19 -76.14 -1.59
N LEU A 393 2.16 -76.25 -2.44
CA LEU A 393 1.39 -75.10 -2.92
C LEU A 393 0.62 -74.42 -1.78
N ALA A 394 0.03 -75.19 -0.87
CA ALA A 394 -0.64 -74.67 0.33
C ALA A 394 0.35 -73.86 1.18
N GLU A 395 1.53 -74.40 1.49
CA GLU A 395 2.57 -73.68 2.22
C GLU A 395 3.04 -72.42 1.50
N GLN A 396 3.19 -72.46 0.17
CA GLN A 396 3.55 -71.28 -0.62
C GLN A 396 2.46 -70.21 -0.56
N TYR A 397 1.17 -70.60 -0.62
CA TYR A 397 0.05 -69.68 -0.50
C TYR A 397 -0.13 -69.14 0.92
N THR A 398 0.11 -69.94 1.96
CA THR A 398 0.14 -69.47 3.35
C THR A 398 1.30 -68.51 3.60
N LYS A 399 2.51 -68.81 3.08
CA LYS A 399 3.68 -67.90 3.14
C LYS A 399 3.44 -66.60 2.37
N GLN A 400 2.61 -66.63 1.33
CA GLN A 400 2.18 -65.44 0.58
C GLN A 400 0.90 -64.79 1.13
N ASN A 401 0.32 -65.34 2.21
CA ASN A 401 -0.89 -64.89 2.89
C ASN A 401 -2.14 -64.79 1.99
N MET A 402 -2.26 -65.75 1.06
CA MET A 402 -3.31 -65.85 0.05
C MET A 402 -4.54 -66.63 0.56
N ASN A 403 -5.24 -66.08 1.55
CA ASN A 403 -6.25 -66.81 2.33
C ASN A 403 -7.42 -67.38 1.50
N GLU A 404 -7.90 -66.68 0.46
CA GLU A 404 -8.99 -67.18 -0.40
C GLU A 404 -8.54 -68.34 -1.30
N LEU A 405 -7.35 -68.24 -1.90
CA LEU A 405 -6.77 -69.33 -2.69
C LEU A 405 -6.36 -70.52 -1.81
N PHE A 406 -5.89 -70.25 -0.60
CA PHE A 406 -5.62 -71.27 0.41
C PHE A 406 -6.90 -72.00 0.84
N GLU A 407 -8.00 -71.30 1.12
CA GLU A 407 -9.29 -71.93 1.47
C GLU A 407 -9.88 -72.71 0.29
N THR A 408 -9.72 -72.22 -0.94
CA THR A 408 -10.10 -72.95 -2.16
C THR A 408 -9.28 -74.24 -2.30
N LEU A 409 -7.97 -74.16 -2.06
CA LEU A 409 -7.05 -75.30 -2.09
C LEU A 409 -7.30 -76.29 -0.94
N ARG A 410 -7.64 -75.79 0.26
CA ARG A 410 -7.98 -76.57 1.45
C ARG A 410 -9.27 -77.37 1.26
N ASN A 411 -10.33 -76.73 0.78
CA ASN A 411 -11.60 -77.40 0.45
C ASN A 411 -11.41 -78.49 -0.62
N THR A 412 -10.48 -78.27 -1.54
CA THR A 412 -10.20 -79.22 -2.62
C THR A 412 -9.30 -80.38 -2.16
N LYS A 413 -8.30 -80.12 -1.30
CA LYS A 413 -7.53 -81.15 -0.59
C LYS A 413 -8.48 -82.09 0.19
N PHE A 414 -9.47 -81.53 0.88
CA PHE A 414 -10.49 -82.31 1.59
C PHE A 414 -11.28 -83.25 0.65
N LYS A 415 -11.69 -82.76 -0.53
CA LYS A 415 -12.39 -83.58 -1.54
C LYS A 415 -11.51 -84.68 -2.13
N ALA A 416 -10.23 -84.39 -2.42
CA ALA A 416 -9.28 -85.36 -2.95
C ALA A 416 -8.98 -86.49 -1.94
N VAL A 417 -8.79 -86.15 -0.66
CA VAL A 417 -8.59 -87.12 0.43
C VAL A 417 -9.84 -87.98 0.64
N ALA A 418 -11.04 -87.39 0.56
CA ALA A 418 -12.29 -88.13 0.63
C ALA A 418 -12.48 -89.09 -0.57
N HIS A 419 -12.03 -88.69 -1.76
CA HIS A 419 -12.07 -89.53 -2.96
C HIS A 419 -11.12 -90.74 -2.85
N ILE A 420 -9.87 -90.55 -2.45
CA ILE A 420 -8.92 -91.66 -2.19
C ILE A 420 -9.47 -92.60 -1.12
N SER A 421 -9.99 -92.04 -0.02
CA SER A 421 -10.56 -92.87 1.06
C SER A 421 -11.73 -93.73 0.58
N ASN A 422 -12.58 -93.20 -0.31
CA ASN A 422 -13.69 -93.95 -0.91
C ASN A 422 -13.23 -94.99 -1.94
N GLU A 423 -12.24 -94.68 -2.77
CA GLU A 423 -11.67 -95.64 -3.73
C GLU A 423 -10.93 -96.79 -2.99
N CYS A 424 -10.17 -96.49 -1.93
CA CYS A 424 -9.61 -97.52 -1.06
C CYS A 424 -10.70 -98.36 -0.38
N ALA A 425 -11.77 -97.74 0.12
CA ALA A 425 -12.88 -98.48 0.73
C ALA A 425 -13.64 -99.39 -0.26
N LYS A 426 -13.65 -99.06 -1.56
CA LYS A 426 -14.16 -99.96 -2.62
C LYS A 426 -13.18 -101.08 -2.95
N PHE A 427 -11.88 -100.86 -2.82
CA PHE A 427 -10.85 -101.87 -3.09
C PHE A 427 -10.72 -102.93 -1.99
N PHE A 428 -11.14 -102.60 -0.76
CA PHE A 428 -11.15 -103.49 0.41
C PHE A 428 -12.53 -104.10 0.73
N ARG A 429 -13.52 -103.96 -0.17
CA ARG A 429 -14.77 -104.73 -0.19
C ARG A 429 -14.75 -105.68 -1.37
#